data_AF-A0A484TM02-F1
#
_entry.id   AF-A0A484TM02-F1
#
_cell.length_a   1.000
_cell.length_b   1.000
_cell.length_c   1.000
_cell.angle_alpha   90.00
_cell.angle_beta   90.00
_cell.angle_gamma   90.00
#
_symmetry.space_group_name_H-M   'P 1'
#
loop_
_entity.id
_entity.type
_entity.pdbx_description
1 polymer ?
#
loop_
_entity_poly.entity_id
_entity_poly.type
_entity_poly.pdbx_seq_one_letter_code
_entity_poly.pdbx_strand_id
1 'polypeptide(L)'
;MGILFGREIALVGHLVVCQQCKGAFPILPDAGRRHTFMDKETAVEGMRTACGAVLIASQTVACIDEAAGTAGPGNSITPQSGTLCQECLETAARNAATLVTRG
;
A
#
# COMPACT_ATOMS: atom_id res chain seq x y z
N MET A 1 15.75 10.94 8.95
CA MET A 1 14.49 11.34 9.61
C MET A 1 13.54 11.76 8.51
N GLY A 2 12.49 10.98 8.24
CA GLY A 2 11.51 11.30 7.20
C GLY A 2 10.47 12.27 7.72
N ILE A 3 10.27 13.39 7.02
CA ILE A 3 9.25 14.38 7.35
C ILE A 3 8.19 14.33 6.26
N LEU A 4 6.93 14.16 6.64
CA LEU A 4 5.78 14.22 5.74
C LEU A 4 4.87 15.36 6.21
N PHE A 5 4.62 16.33 5.35
CA PHE A 5 3.83 17.55 5.68
C PHE A 5 4.33 18.30 6.94
N GLY A 6 5.63 18.31 7.19
CA GLY A 6 6.21 18.97 8.38
C GLY A 6 6.07 18.18 9.68
N ARG A 7 5.56 16.94 9.64
CA ARG A 7 5.48 16.04 10.79
C ARG A 7 6.37 14.82 10.59
N GLU A 8 6.89 14.28 11.69
CA GLU A 8 7.70 13.08 11.68
C GLU A 8 6.85 11.86 11.29
N ILE A 9 7.43 11.00 10.45
CA ILE A 9 6.82 9.72 10.08
C ILE A 9 7.07 8.72 11.22
N ALA A 10 6.00 8.09 11.73
CA ALA A 10 6.12 7.01 12.70
C ALA A 10 6.55 5.71 11.99
N LEU A 11 7.52 5.01 12.56
CA LEU A 11 8.02 3.74 12.04
C LEU A 11 7.77 2.63 13.06
N VAL A 12 7.82 1.38 12.62
CA VAL A 12 7.81 0.21 13.50
C VAL A 12 8.94 0.33 14.54
N GLY A 13 8.60 -0.01 15.79
CA GLY A 13 9.50 0.15 16.93
C GLY A 13 9.52 1.54 17.58
N HIS A 14 8.89 2.55 16.97
CA HIS A 14 8.70 3.84 17.66
C HIS A 14 7.81 3.66 18.90
N LEU A 15 8.10 4.44 19.93
CA LEU A 15 7.38 4.40 21.20
C LEU A 15 6.17 5.33 21.13
N VAL A 16 5.01 4.80 21.54
CA VAL A 16 3.77 5.56 21.70
C VAL A 16 3.25 5.46 23.11
N VAL A 17 2.66 6.53 23.63
CA VAL A 17 2.09 6.55 24.97
C VAL A 17 0.66 6.04 24.92
N CYS A 18 0.40 4.91 25.58
CA CYS A 18 -0.95 4.37 25.73
C CYS A 18 -1.66 5.03 26.92
N GLN A 19 -2.79 5.69 26.67
CA GLN A 19 -3.57 6.37 27.73
C GLN A 19 -4.24 5.40 28.71
N GLN A 20 -4.52 4.16 28.28
CA GLN A 20 -5.06 3.12 29.17
C GLN A 20 -3.97 2.50 30.06
N CYS A 21 -2.83 2.15 29.48
CA CYS A 21 -1.74 1.49 30.19
C CYS A 21 -0.80 2.47 30.92
N LYS A 22 -0.89 3.77 30.63
CA LYS A 22 -0.04 4.84 31.17
C LYS A 22 1.47 4.60 30.98
N GLY A 23 1.84 3.97 29.87
CA GLY A 23 3.23 3.62 29.54
C GLY A 23 3.54 3.86 28.06
N ALA A 24 4.83 3.90 27.75
CA ALA A 24 5.33 3.97 26.38
C ALA A 24 5.56 2.55 25.84
N PHE A 25 4.93 2.21 24.72
CA PHE A 25 5.00 0.88 24.12
C PHE A 25 5.45 0.98 22.66
N PRO A 26 6.32 0.08 22.20
CA PRO A 26 6.72 0.05 20.80
C PRO A 26 5.58 -0.42 19.90
N ILE A 27 5.56 0.11 18.68
CA ILE A 27 4.69 -0.34 17.59
C ILE A 27 5.24 -1.66 17.03
N LEU A 28 4.39 -2.68 16.95
CA LEU A 28 4.75 -3.98 16.39
C LEU A 28 4.55 -3.99 14.87
N PRO A 29 5.40 -4.71 14.13
CA PRO A 29 5.18 -4.94 12.70
C PRO A 29 3.92 -5.78 12.48
N ASP A 30 3.19 -5.51 11.41
CA ASP A 30 2.01 -6.29 11.03
C ASP A 30 2.24 -6.96 9.68
N ALA A 31 2.10 -8.29 9.64
CA ALA A 31 2.40 -9.08 8.43
C ALA A 31 1.45 -8.77 7.25
N GLY A 32 0.27 -8.22 7.51
CA GLY A 32 -0.73 -7.91 6.48
C GLY A 32 -0.66 -6.49 5.92
N ARG A 33 0.01 -5.56 6.60
CA ARG A 33 0.11 -4.13 6.23
C ARG A 33 1.54 -3.62 6.33
N ARG A 34 2.41 -4.14 5.48
CA ARG A 34 3.80 -3.69 5.37
C ARG A 34 3.90 -2.58 4.32
N HIS A 35 4.10 -1.36 4.79
CA HIS A 35 4.54 -0.24 3.96
C HIS A 35 5.95 0.14 4.38
N THR A 36 6.88 0.23 3.44
CA THR A 36 8.28 0.58 3.74
C THR A 36 8.61 1.97 3.22
N PHE A 37 9.18 2.81 4.08
CA PHE A 37 9.74 4.10 3.73
C PHE A 37 11.24 4.11 4.11
N MET A 38 12.12 4.31 3.13
CA MET A 38 13.58 4.27 3.31
C MET A 38 14.06 2.99 4.04
N ASP A 39 13.65 1.83 3.55
CA ASP A 39 13.99 0.49 4.11
C ASP A 39 13.49 0.24 5.54
N LYS A 40 12.63 1.11 6.07
CA LYS A 40 11.99 0.94 7.39
C LYS A 40 10.49 0.79 7.24
N GLU A 41 9.92 -0.12 8.01
CA GLU A 41 8.47 -0.30 8.02
C GLU A 41 7.80 0.90 8.69
N THR A 42 6.88 1.52 7.97
CA THR A 42 6.10 2.68 8.40
C THR A 42 4.93 2.20 9.24
N ALA A 43 4.71 2.87 10.37
CA ALA A 43 3.55 2.60 11.20
C ALA A 43 2.30 3.21 10.56
N VAL A 44 1.30 2.39 10.26
CA VAL A 44 0.01 2.80 9.69
C VAL A 44 -1.14 2.57 10.67
N GLU A 45 -2.27 3.21 10.37
CA GLU A 45 -3.50 3.02 11.13
C GLU A 45 -3.93 1.54 11.13
N GLY A 46 -4.33 1.05 12.30
CA GLY A 46 -4.72 -0.34 12.50
C GLY A 46 -3.60 -1.25 13.00
N MET A 47 -2.33 -0.80 12.99
CA MET A 47 -1.23 -1.58 13.58
C MET A 47 -1.35 -1.66 15.10
N ARG A 48 -0.83 -2.76 15.68
CA ARG A 48 -0.87 -3.01 17.12
C ARG A 48 0.41 -2.54 17.80
N THR A 49 0.27 -2.00 19.00
CA THR A 49 1.39 -1.76 19.91
C THR A 49 1.65 -2.99 20.77
N ALA A 50 2.80 -3.04 21.44
CA ALA A 50 3.13 -4.14 22.36
C ALA A 50 2.14 -4.30 23.53
N CYS A 51 1.40 -3.25 23.90
CA CYS A 51 0.34 -3.36 24.91
C CYS A 51 -1.01 -3.84 24.33
N GLY A 52 -1.11 -4.07 23.02
CA GLY A 52 -2.30 -4.54 22.34
C GLY A 52 -3.25 -3.43 21.88
N ALA A 53 -2.91 -2.16 22.09
CA ALA A 53 -3.69 -1.04 21.57
C ALA A 53 -3.54 -0.92 20.05
N VAL A 54 -4.63 -0.51 19.37
CA VAL A 54 -4.63 -0.25 17.94
C VAL A 54 -4.25 1.22 17.71
N LEU A 55 -3.29 1.44 16.82
CA LEU A 55 -2.87 2.78 16.46
C LEU A 55 -3.94 3.49 15.64
N ILE A 56 -4.21 4.73 16.04
CA ILE A 56 -4.98 5.70 15.27
C ILE A 56 -3.95 6.70 14.72
N ALA A 57 -3.83 6.79 13.40
CA ALA A 57 -2.87 7.69 12.80
C ALA A 57 -3.26 9.15 13.08
N SER A 58 -2.30 9.97 13.52
CA SER A 58 -2.54 11.41 13.75
C SER A 58 -2.66 12.22 12.46
N GLN A 59 -2.36 11.61 11.32
CA GLN A 59 -2.54 12.13 9.98
C GLN A 59 -3.17 11.05 9.11
N THR A 60 -4.24 11.42 8.39
CA THR A 60 -5.07 10.49 7.62
C THR A 60 -4.64 10.31 6.17
N VAL A 61 -3.79 11.21 5.64
CA VAL A 61 -3.38 11.17 4.24
C VAL A 61 -1.87 11.27 4.14
N ALA A 62 -1.26 10.18 3.69
CA ALA A 62 0.10 10.14 3.18
C ALA A 62 0.01 9.65 1.73
N CYS A 63 0.21 10.54 0.77
CA CYS A 63 0.36 10.13 -0.63
C CYS A 63 1.75 9.52 -0.78
N ILE A 64 1.79 8.19 -0.87
CA ILE A 64 2.96 7.45 -1.32
C ILE A 64 2.73 7.28 -2.82
N ASP A 65 3.53 7.98 -3.62
CA ASP A 65 3.60 7.67 -5.05
C ASP A 65 4.28 6.31 -5.14
N GLU A 66 3.52 5.26 -5.46
CA GLU A 66 4.04 3.93 -5.74
C GLU A 66 4.89 4.04 -7.02
N ALA A 67 6.14 4.47 -6.89
CA ALA A 67 7.12 4.27 -7.93
C ALA A 67 7.28 2.76 -8.10
N ALA A 68 6.61 2.25 -9.14
CA ALA A 68 6.51 0.85 -9.52
C ALA A 68 7.75 0.05 -9.08
N GLY A 69 7.60 -0.71 -8.00
CA GLY A 69 8.60 -1.69 -7.60
C GLY A 69 8.81 -2.63 -8.77
N THR A 70 10.04 -2.67 -9.31
CA THR A 70 10.43 -3.65 -10.31
C THR A 70 10.55 -5.00 -9.61
N ALA A 71 9.40 -5.67 -9.42
CA ALA A 71 9.37 -7.07 -9.09
C ALA A 71 9.95 -7.86 -10.28
N GLY A 72 11.04 -8.59 -10.04
CA GLY A 72 11.60 -9.53 -11.01
C GLY A 72 10.57 -10.60 -11.44
N PRO A 73 10.86 -11.37 -12.51
CA PRO A 73 9.86 -12.20 -13.18
C PRO A 73 9.51 -13.43 -12.34
N GLY A 74 8.56 -13.26 -11.43
CA GLY A 74 7.79 -14.33 -10.82
C GLY A 74 6.63 -14.69 -11.74
N ASN A 75 6.71 -15.87 -12.34
CA ASN A 75 5.67 -16.45 -13.17
C ASN A 75 4.37 -16.67 -12.37
N SER A 76 3.39 -15.78 -12.54
CA SER A 76 2.01 -16.05 -12.15
C SER A 76 1.05 -15.37 -13.14
N ILE A 77 0.70 -16.16 -14.16
CA ILE A 77 -0.61 -16.25 -14.82
C ILE A 77 -1.35 -14.89 -14.92
N THR A 78 -1.25 -14.32 -16.11
CA THR A 78 -2.13 -13.29 -16.67
C THR A 78 -3.56 -13.46 -16.14
N PRO A 79 -4.18 -12.46 -15.50
CA PRO A 79 -5.63 -12.46 -15.37
C PRO A 79 -6.18 -12.51 -16.79
N GLN A 80 -6.75 -13.67 -17.13
CA GLN A 80 -7.34 -13.94 -18.42
C GLN A 80 -8.29 -12.81 -18.74
N SER A 81 -8.08 -12.22 -19.90
CA SER A 81 -8.78 -11.08 -20.45
C SER A 81 -10.29 -11.29 -20.42
N GLY A 82 -10.93 -10.91 -19.31
CA GLY A 82 -12.38 -10.74 -19.23
C GLY A 82 -12.87 -9.68 -20.22
N THR A 83 -11.97 -8.81 -20.67
CA THR A 83 -12.20 -7.83 -21.71
C THR A 83 -11.03 -7.90 -22.69
N LEU A 84 -11.35 -8.17 -23.96
CA LEU A 84 -10.56 -8.06 -25.20
C LEU A 84 -9.05 -7.75 -25.13
N CYS A 85 -8.23 -8.40 -25.99
CA CYS A 85 -6.82 -8.02 -26.16
C CYS A 85 -6.68 -6.55 -26.57
N GLN A 86 -5.64 -5.87 -26.07
CA GLN A 86 -5.36 -4.46 -26.36
C GLN A 86 -5.31 -4.17 -27.88
N GLU A 87 -4.69 -5.07 -28.65
CA GLU A 87 -4.58 -4.95 -30.10
C GLU A 87 -5.93 -5.03 -30.83
N CYS A 88 -6.86 -5.86 -30.33
CA CYS A 88 -8.21 -5.95 -30.87
C CYS A 88 -9.02 -4.68 -30.60
N LEU A 89 -8.78 -4.02 -29.46
CA LEU A 89 -9.47 -2.78 -29.09
C LEU A 89 -8.99 -1.61 -29.96
N GLU A 90 -7.69 -1.52 -30.20
CA GLU A 90 -7.10 -0.49 -31.07
C GLU A 90 -7.56 -0.62 -32.52
N THR A 91 -7.80 -1.86 -32.97
CA THR A 91 -8.34 -2.14 -34.30
C THR A 91 -9.82 -1.77 -34.40
N ALA A 92 -10.61 -2.06 -33.36
CA ALA A 92 -12.02 -1.68 -33.30
C ALA A 92 -12.20 -0.14 -33.33
N ALA A 93 -11.36 0.59 -32.59
CA ALA A 93 -11.39 2.05 -32.56
C ALA A 93 -11.08 2.67 -33.93
N ARG A 94 -10.07 2.17 -34.65
CA ARG A 94 -9.72 2.65 -36.00
C ARG A 94 -10.82 2.40 -37.03
N ASN A 95 -11.55 1.29 -36.89
CA ASN A 95 -12.58 0.88 -37.85
C ASN A 95 -14.01 1.27 -37.40
N ALA A 96 -14.14 2.06 -36.32
CA ALA A 96 -15.43 2.43 -35.71
C ALA A 96 -16.37 1.24 -35.46
N ALA A 97 -15.81 0.07 -35.14
CA ALA A 97 -16.58 -1.14 -34.89
C ALA A 97 -17.17 -1.10 -33.46
N THR A 98 -18.49 -1.25 -33.35
CA THR A 98 -19.21 -1.22 -32.06
C THR A 98 -19.30 -2.59 -31.38
N LEU A 99 -18.83 -3.65 -32.03
CA LEU A 99 -18.86 -5.02 -31.50
C LEU A 99 -17.64 -5.82 -31.98
N VAL A 100 -17.01 -6.58 -31.07
CA VAL A 100 -15.90 -7.49 -31.38
C VAL A 100 -16.28 -8.89 -30.95
N THR A 101 -16.36 -9.83 -31.91
CA THR A 101 -16.63 -11.23 -31.65
C THR A 101 -15.34 -11.95 -31.23
N ARG A 102 -15.38 -12.72 -30.14
CA ARG A 102 -14.30 -13.66 -29.82
C ARG A 102 -14.47 -14.88 -30.74
N GLY A 103 -13.50 -15.10 -31.62
CA GLY A 103 -13.38 -16.33 -32.42
C GLY A 103 -12.62 -17.41 -31.66
#